data_AF-E1ZNK8-F1
#
_entry.id   AF-E1ZNK8-F1
#
_cell.length_a   1.000
_cell.length_b   1.000
_cell.length_c   1.000
_cell.angle_alpha   90.00
_cell.angle_beta   90.00
_cell.angle_gamma   90.00
#
_symmetry.space_group_name_H-M   'P 1'
#
loop_
_entity.id
_entity.type
_entity.pdbx_description
1 polymer ?
#
loop_
_entity_poly.entity_id
_entity_poly.type
_entity_poly.pdbx_seq_one_letter_code
_entity_poly.pdbx_strand_id
1 'polypeptide(L)'
;MQAQPFVCSPRDTFAVPRIDRQHRVAQDAAMATASLKDRIRSEYQQLLDNFANLLRSARLPDESGDAGARQGRVPGEVMEVFAEKMLQACHALLGVVAELKRNALLNDVAGRNAEVASSSAAAEAEEAELLQRFQQLQQRIDTAMKLVQPLDDDAEHQPPAEQQQRDVPMQV
;
A
#
# COMPACT_ATOMS: atom_id res chain seq x y z
N MET A 1 -59.27 3.68 10.67
CA MET A 1 -57.97 4.38 10.82
C MET A 1 -56.87 3.32 10.78
N GLN A 2 -56.21 3.15 9.64
CA GLN A 2 -55.13 2.17 9.47
C GLN A 2 -53.80 2.83 9.84
N ALA A 3 -53.05 2.19 10.74
CA ALA A 3 -51.70 2.59 11.11
C ALA A 3 -50.71 1.99 10.09
N GLN A 4 -49.91 2.84 9.44
CA GLN A 4 -48.77 2.39 8.64
C GLN A 4 -47.55 2.21 9.55
N PRO A 5 -46.75 1.14 9.40
CA PRO A 5 -45.47 1.03 10.07
C PRO A 5 -44.41 1.86 9.35
N PHE A 6 -43.69 2.68 10.11
CA PHE A 6 -42.47 3.36 9.69
C PHE A 6 -41.41 2.31 9.31
N VAL A 7 -41.08 2.23 8.02
CA VAL A 7 -39.92 1.48 7.53
C VAL A 7 -38.69 2.37 7.72
N CYS A 8 -37.92 2.09 8.77
CA CYS A 8 -36.63 2.73 9.00
C CYS A 8 -35.65 2.28 7.90
N SER A 9 -35.20 3.21 7.06
CA SER A 9 -34.18 2.94 6.05
C SER A 9 -32.79 2.93 6.71
N PRO A 10 -31.94 1.90 6.51
CA PRO A 10 -30.56 1.95 6.94
C PRO A 10 -29.74 2.68 5.87
N ARG A 11 -29.81 4.01 5.85
CA ARG A 11 -28.78 4.87 5.26
C ARG A 11 -28.03 5.50 6.43
N ASP A 12 -26.80 5.04 6.63
CA ASP A 12 -25.66 5.75 7.24
C ASP A 12 -24.78 4.76 8.00
N THR A 13 -23.99 4.00 7.25
CA THR A 13 -22.71 3.50 7.75
C THR A 13 -21.70 3.63 6.61
N PHE A 14 -21.27 4.85 6.36
CA PHE A 14 -19.97 5.10 5.72
C PHE A 14 -18.88 4.66 6.70
N ALA A 15 -18.63 3.35 6.75
CA ALA A 15 -17.50 2.79 7.49
C ALA A 15 -16.25 2.90 6.62
N VAL A 16 -15.61 4.09 6.62
CA VAL A 16 -14.23 4.24 6.11
C VAL A 16 -13.29 4.48 7.29
N PRO A 17 -12.68 3.41 7.85
CA PRO A 17 -11.42 3.55 8.59
C PRO A 17 -10.39 2.46 8.22
N ARG A 18 -10.58 1.71 7.13
CA ARG A 18 -9.79 0.49 6.86
C ARG A 18 -8.41 0.76 6.22
N ILE A 19 -8.32 1.78 5.37
CA ILE A 19 -7.10 2.14 4.63
C ILE A 19 -6.02 2.69 5.59
N ASP A 20 -6.40 3.60 6.49
CA ASP A 20 -5.46 4.22 7.45
C ASP A 20 -4.80 3.20 8.39
N ARG A 21 -5.54 2.16 8.80
CA ARG A 21 -5.03 1.12 9.71
C ARG A 21 -3.98 0.23 9.02
N GLN A 22 -4.17 -0.11 7.74
CA GLN A 22 -3.23 -0.95 6.99
C GLN A 22 -1.92 -0.22 6.68
N HIS A 23 -1.99 1.06 6.30
CA HIS A 23 -0.79 1.86 6.07
C HIS A 23 0.07 2.03 7.33
N ARG A 24 -0.57 2.20 8.49
CA ARG A 24 0.13 2.37 9.76
C ARG A 24 0.87 1.10 10.21
N VAL A 25 0.23 -0.07 10.08
CA VAL A 25 0.86 -1.37 10.39
C VAL A 25 2.01 -1.70 9.43
N ALA A 26 1.89 -1.33 8.16
CA ALA A 26 2.96 -1.51 7.17
C ALA A 26 4.16 -0.60 7.46
N GLN A 27 3.91 0.66 7.86
CA GLN A 27 4.97 1.60 8.27
C GLN A 27 5.70 1.12 9.52
N ASP A 28 4.98 0.64 10.54
CA ASP A 28 5.59 0.12 11.77
C ASP A 28 6.48 -1.11 11.49
N ALA A 29 6.05 -2.01 10.61
CA ALA A 29 6.86 -3.16 10.18
C ALA A 29 8.09 -2.75 9.34
N ALA A 30 7.95 -1.74 8.47
CA ALA A 30 9.06 -1.20 7.69
C ALA A 30 10.12 -0.52 8.58
N MET A 31 9.68 0.25 9.59
CA MET A 31 10.59 0.87 10.56
C MET A 31 11.30 -0.16 11.43
N ALA A 32 10.59 -1.21 11.87
CA ALA A 32 11.20 -2.30 12.66
C ALA A 32 12.27 -3.04 11.84
N THR A 33 12.02 -3.35 10.57
CA THR A 33 12.99 -4.03 9.71
C THR A 33 14.20 -3.15 9.37
N ALA A 34 14.00 -1.85 9.17
CA ALA A 34 15.09 -0.88 9.00
C ALA A 34 15.98 -0.82 10.26
N SER A 35 15.37 -0.71 11.44
CA SER A 35 16.12 -0.67 12.71
C SER A 35 16.95 -1.95 12.95
N LEU A 36 16.44 -3.12 12.55
CA LEU A 36 17.16 -4.37 12.69
C LEU A 36 18.39 -4.42 11.78
N LYS A 37 18.23 -3.96 10.54
CA LYS A 37 19.30 -3.93 9.55
C LYS A 37 20.43 -2.99 9.96
N ASP A 38 20.08 -1.82 10.49
CA ASP A 38 21.07 -0.85 10.96
C ASP A 38 21.80 -1.34 12.20
N ARG A 39 21.09 -2.01 13.13
CA ARG A 39 21.70 -2.66 14.29
C ARG A 39 22.68 -3.77 13.86
N ILE A 40 22.32 -4.64 12.91
CA ILE A 40 23.24 -5.67 12.38
C ILE A 40 24.51 -5.03 11.80
N ARG A 41 24.37 -3.98 10.98
CA ARG A 41 25.51 -3.28 10.38
C ARG A 41 26.42 -2.68 11.44
N SER A 42 25.84 -2.04 12.45
CA SER A 42 26.58 -1.46 13.57
C SER A 42 27.38 -2.53 14.32
N GLU A 43 26.73 -3.61 14.76
CA GLU A 43 27.42 -4.68 15.52
C GLU A 43 28.50 -5.38 14.67
N TYR A 44 28.24 -5.61 13.39
CA TYR A 44 29.23 -6.18 12.48
C TYR A 44 30.44 -5.26 12.28
N GLN A 45 30.22 -3.95 12.12
CA GLN A 45 31.30 -2.98 11.99
C GLN A 45 32.14 -2.92 13.27
N GLN A 46 31.50 -2.92 14.44
CA GLN A 46 32.20 -2.98 15.73
C GLN A 46 33.05 -4.24 15.85
N LEU A 47 32.55 -5.40 15.42
CA LEU A 47 33.30 -6.64 15.41
C LEU A 47 34.58 -6.52 14.55
N LEU A 48 34.46 -5.98 13.34
CA LEU A 48 35.59 -5.79 12.42
C LEU A 48 36.61 -4.78 12.95
N ASP A 49 36.16 -3.65 13.47
CA ASP A 49 37.03 -2.60 13.99
C ASP A 49 37.82 -3.09 15.21
N ASN A 50 37.16 -3.79 16.14
CA ASN A 50 37.82 -4.38 17.30
C ASN A 50 38.79 -5.51 16.89
N PHE A 51 38.46 -6.31 15.89
CA PHE A 51 39.38 -7.31 15.35
C PHE A 51 40.62 -6.67 14.71
N ALA A 52 40.45 -5.61 13.92
CA ALA A 52 41.56 -4.87 13.33
C ALA A 52 42.45 -4.18 14.39
N ASN A 53 41.83 -3.66 15.47
CA ASN A 53 42.56 -3.11 16.62
C ASN A 53 43.34 -4.20 17.37
N LEU A 54 42.75 -5.38 17.55
CA LEU A 54 43.41 -6.52 18.19
C LEU A 54 44.64 -6.97 17.38
N LEU A 55 44.50 -7.10 16.05
CA LEU A 55 45.63 -7.44 15.17
C LEU A 55 46.75 -6.39 15.22
N ARG A 56 46.41 -5.10 15.25
CA ARG A 56 47.39 -4.02 15.39
C ARG A 56 48.12 -4.09 16.73
N SER A 57 47.41 -4.44 17.79
CA SER A 57 47.96 -4.55 19.15
C SER A 57 48.81 -5.80 19.35
N ALA A 58 48.50 -6.88 18.61
CA ALA A 58 49.24 -8.14 18.64
C ALA A 58 50.53 -8.13 17.80
N ARG A 59 50.78 -7.10 16.98
CA ARG A 59 52.03 -6.97 16.21
C ARG A 59 53.20 -6.73 17.17
N LEU A 60 54.10 -7.71 17.24
CA LEU A 60 55.38 -7.57 17.92
C LEU A 60 56.29 -6.63 17.10
N PRO A 61 57.06 -5.73 17.72
CA PRO A 61 58.09 -4.98 17.01
C PRO A 61 59.17 -5.93 16.49
N ASP A 62 59.60 -5.75 15.25
CA ASP A 62 60.72 -6.50 14.67
C ASP A 62 62.00 -6.27 15.50
N GLU A 63 62.77 -7.35 15.73
CA GLU A 63 64.04 -7.40 16.48
C GLU A 63 65.20 -6.61 15.82
N SER A 64 64.89 -5.57 15.05
CA SER A 64 65.88 -4.64 14.50
C SER A 64 65.98 -3.46 15.47
N GLY A 65 66.96 -3.54 16.38
CA GLY A 65 67.04 -2.73 17.58
C GLY A 65 66.94 -1.22 17.39
N ASP A 66 65.84 -0.66 17.90
CA ASP A 66 65.78 0.75 18.25
C ASP A 66 65.21 0.92 19.66
N ALA A 67 65.96 1.63 20.50
CA ALA A 67 65.66 1.84 21.92
C ALA A 67 64.38 2.67 22.17
N GLY A 68 63.71 3.13 21.11
CA GLY A 68 62.37 3.74 21.14
C GLY A 68 61.19 2.75 21.19
N ALA A 69 61.41 1.44 20.99
CA ALA A 69 60.33 0.45 20.83
C ALA A 69 59.50 0.15 22.10
N ARG A 70 59.92 0.63 23.29
CA ARG A 70 59.16 0.44 24.54
C ARG A 70 57.90 1.31 24.63
N GLN A 71 57.74 2.32 23.77
CA GLN A 71 56.61 3.24 23.80
C GLN A 71 55.39 2.74 22.99
N GLY A 72 55.52 1.63 22.25
CA GLY A 72 54.48 1.08 21.37
C GLY A 72 53.84 -0.23 21.84
N ARG A 73 54.24 -0.78 23.00
CA ARG A 73 53.62 -2.00 23.53
C ARG A 73 52.21 -1.64 24.02
N VAL A 74 51.20 -1.97 23.21
CA VAL A 74 49.81 -1.87 23.64
C VAL A 74 49.65 -2.73 24.90
N PRO A 75 49.14 -2.20 26.02
CA PRO A 75 48.96 -2.97 27.25
C PRO A 75 48.14 -4.24 26.99
N GLY A 76 48.50 -5.37 27.61
CA GLY A 76 47.74 -6.61 27.47
C GLY A 76 46.25 -6.46 27.81
N GLU A 77 45.95 -5.59 28.77
CA GLU A 77 44.58 -5.19 29.14
C GLU A 77 43.77 -4.62 27.96
N VAL A 78 44.42 -3.93 27.03
CA VAL A 78 43.74 -3.35 25.84
C VAL A 78 43.41 -4.43 24.82
N MET A 79 44.23 -5.47 24.70
CA MET A 79 43.92 -6.64 23.86
C MET A 79 42.73 -7.42 24.41
N GLU A 80 42.67 -7.62 25.73
CA GLU A 80 41.53 -8.26 26.41
C GLU A 80 40.24 -7.46 26.19
N VAL A 81 40.30 -6.13 26.29
CA VAL A 81 39.15 -5.25 26.02
C VAL A 81 38.64 -5.39 24.58
N PHE A 82 39.53 -5.51 23.58
CA PHE A 82 39.09 -5.73 22.20
C PHE A 82 38.42 -7.10 22.03
N ALA A 83 38.97 -8.15 22.65
CA ALA A 83 38.36 -9.48 22.62
C ALA A 83 36.98 -9.51 23.31
N GLU A 84 36.84 -8.82 24.45
CA GLU A 84 35.57 -8.69 25.16
C GLU A 84 34.52 -7.93 24.33
N LYS A 85 34.92 -6.81 23.71
CA LYS A 85 34.03 -6.05 22.80
C LYS A 85 33.59 -6.87 21.59
N MET A 86 34.48 -7.71 21.03
CA MET A 86 34.11 -8.63 19.96
C MET A 86 33.07 -9.67 20.44
N LEU A 87 33.25 -10.25 21.63
CA LEU A 87 32.28 -11.18 22.20
C LEU A 87 30.93 -10.51 22.46
N GLN A 88 30.94 -9.26 22.92
CA GLN A 88 29.73 -8.47 23.13
C GLN A 88 28.98 -8.22 21.82
N ALA A 89 29.68 -7.82 20.75
CA ALA A 89 29.08 -7.64 19.42
C ALA A 89 28.50 -8.96 18.86
N CYS A 90 29.21 -10.09 19.04
CA CYS A 90 28.70 -11.41 18.70
C CYS A 90 27.43 -11.77 19.48
N HIS A 91 27.39 -11.47 20.77
CA HIS A 91 26.21 -11.72 21.58
C HIS A 91 25.02 -10.85 21.15
N ALA A 92 25.27 -9.57 20.82
CA ALA A 92 24.25 -8.66 20.30
C ALA A 92 23.66 -9.17 18.96
N LEU A 93 24.50 -9.68 18.06
CA LEU A 93 24.07 -10.30 16.80
C LEU A 93 23.21 -11.55 17.03
N LEU A 94 23.57 -12.42 17.99
CA LEU A 94 22.74 -13.56 18.38
C LEU A 94 21.36 -13.12 18.90
N GLY A 95 21.30 -12.00 19.63
CA GLY A 95 20.05 -11.38 20.06
C GLY A 95 19.16 -10.97 18.88
N VAL A 96 19.74 -10.39 17.84
CA VAL A 96 19.01 -10.04 16.61
C VAL A 96 18.48 -11.29 15.89
N VAL A 97 19.26 -12.37 15.84
CA VAL A 97 18.81 -13.65 15.25
C VAL A 97 17.63 -14.24 16.02
N ALA A 98 17.67 -14.18 17.36
CA ALA A 98 16.56 -14.63 18.20
C ALA A 98 15.28 -13.80 17.96
N GLU A 99 15.43 -12.48 17.80
CA GLU A 99 14.34 -11.57 17.48
C GLU A 99 13.73 -11.87 16.10
N LEU A 100 14.56 -12.10 15.08
CA LEU A 100 14.12 -12.53 13.75
C LEU A 100 13.34 -13.85 13.80
N LYS A 101 13.85 -14.84 14.54
CA LYS A 101 13.18 -16.13 14.71
C LYS A 101 11.83 -15.96 15.39
N ARG A 102 11.76 -15.15 16.45
CA ARG A 102 10.51 -14.83 17.13
C ARG A 102 9.51 -14.16 16.19
N ASN A 103 9.95 -13.17 15.40
CA ASN A 103 9.10 -12.49 14.43
C ASN A 103 8.59 -13.44 13.36
N ALA A 104 9.42 -14.35 12.86
CA ALA A 104 9.00 -15.37 11.90
C ALA A 104 7.96 -16.34 12.49
N LEU A 105 8.13 -16.75 13.75
CA LEU A 105 7.18 -17.65 14.43
C LEU A 105 5.84 -16.97 14.75
N LEU A 106 5.86 -15.68 15.08
CA LEU A 106 4.66 -14.93 15.44
C LEU A 106 3.91 -14.37 14.22
N ASN A 107 4.50 -14.41 13.02
CA ASN A 107 3.84 -13.92 11.82
C ASN A 107 2.90 -15.01 11.28
N ASP A 108 1.61 -14.90 11.60
CA ASP A 108 0.56 -15.74 11.02
C ASP A 108 0.24 -15.28 9.58
N VAL A 109 1.15 -15.63 8.66
CA VAL A 109 1.01 -15.33 7.23
C VAL A 109 -0.21 -16.05 6.65
N ALA A 110 -0.51 -17.26 7.12
CA ALA A 110 -1.64 -18.04 6.65
C ALA A 110 -2.98 -17.37 7.02
N GLY A 111 -3.14 -16.96 8.28
CA GLY A 111 -4.32 -16.25 8.75
C GLY A 111 -4.50 -14.89 8.06
N ARG A 112 -3.43 -14.11 7.90
CA ARG A 112 -3.48 -12.83 7.17
C ARG A 112 -3.85 -13.03 5.70
N ASN A 113 -3.34 -14.06 5.04
CA ASN A 113 -3.70 -14.37 3.66
C ASN A 113 -5.17 -14.80 3.55
N ALA A 114 -5.68 -15.58 4.51
CA ALA A 114 -7.09 -15.95 4.56
C ALA A 114 -8.01 -14.75 4.79
N GLU A 115 -7.61 -13.81 5.66
CA GLU A 115 -8.35 -12.56 5.87
C GLU A 115 -8.38 -11.69 4.60
N VAL A 116 -7.24 -11.57 3.89
CA VAL A 116 -7.18 -10.86 2.61
C VAL A 116 -8.05 -11.54 1.56
N ALA A 117 -7.99 -12.87 1.44
CA ALA A 117 -8.80 -13.62 0.48
C ALA A 117 -10.30 -13.46 0.77
N SER A 118 -10.71 -13.54 2.05
CA SER A 118 -12.08 -13.29 2.48
C SER A 118 -12.52 -11.86 2.17
N SER A 119 -11.65 -10.88 2.41
CA SER A 119 -11.94 -9.48 2.11
C SER A 119 -12.03 -9.21 0.60
N SER A 120 -11.20 -9.87 -0.22
CA SER A 120 -11.28 -9.78 -1.70
C SER A 120 -12.60 -10.33 -2.20
N ALA A 121 -12.97 -11.53 -1.74
CA ALA A 121 -14.23 -12.16 -2.13
C ALA A 121 -15.45 -11.31 -1.73
N ALA A 122 -15.42 -10.66 -0.56
CA ALA A 122 -16.47 -9.75 -0.13
C ALA A 122 -16.56 -8.50 -1.02
N ALA A 123 -15.41 -7.92 -1.39
CA ALA A 123 -15.36 -6.76 -2.29
C ALA A 123 -15.85 -7.10 -3.71
N GLU A 124 -15.47 -8.27 -4.23
CA GLU A 124 -15.93 -8.77 -5.54
C GLU A 124 -17.44 -9.00 -5.56
N ALA A 125 -18.02 -9.51 -4.46
CA ALA A 125 -19.46 -9.68 -4.34
C ALA A 125 -20.21 -8.34 -4.31
N GLU A 126 -19.67 -7.35 -3.60
CA GLU A 126 -20.22 -5.99 -3.57
C GLU A 126 -20.14 -5.31 -4.94
N GLU A 127 -19.02 -5.47 -5.66
CA GLU A 127 -18.84 -4.97 -7.02
C GLU A 127 -19.86 -5.59 -7.99
N ALA A 128 -20.06 -6.90 -7.91
CA ALA A 128 -21.05 -7.60 -8.74
C ALA A 128 -22.48 -7.07 -8.49
N GLU A 129 -22.84 -6.81 -7.23
CA GLU A 129 -24.13 -6.22 -6.89
C GLU A 129 -24.28 -4.79 -7.41
N LEU A 130 -23.23 -3.96 -7.29
CA LEU A 130 -23.20 -2.59 -7.81
C LEU A 130 -23.35 -2.56 -9.32
N LEU A 131 -22.64 -3.44 -10.04
CA LEU A 131 -22.75 -3.58 -11.49
C LEU A 131 -24.17 -4.01 -11.91
N GLN A 132 -24.78 -4.95 -11.19
CA GLN A 132 -26.15 -5.36 -11.45
C GLN A 132 -27.14 -4.21 -11.26
N ARG A 133 -27.00 -3.44 -10.17
CA ARG A 133 -27.83 -2.26 -9.90
C ARG A 133 -27.64 -1.18 -10.97
N PHE A 134 -26.40 -0.96 -11.41
CA PHE A 134 -26.09 -0.01 -12.47
C PHE A 134 -26.74 -0.40 -13.80
N GLN A 135 -26.61 -1.67 -14.20
CA GLN A 135 -27.26 -2.19 -15.41
C GLN A 135 -28.79 -2.07 -15.34
N GLN A 136 -29.37 -2.36 -14.19
CA GLN A 136 -30.81 -2.20 -13.99
C GLN A 136 -31.23 -0.73 -14.15
N LEU A 137 -30.46 0.22 -13.60
CA LEU A 137 -30.72 1.64 -13.76
C LEU A 137 -30.59 2.08 -15.23
N GLN A 138 -29.57 1.59 -15.93
CA GLN A 138 -29.36 1.88 -17.34
C GLN A 138 -30.53 1.40 -18.21
N GLN A 139 -31.02 0.17 -17.99
CA GLN A 139 -32.21 -0.36 -18.68
C GLN A 139 -33.46 0.49 -18.43
N ARG A 140 -33.64 1.01 -17.20
CA ARG A 140 -34.76 1.90 -16.87
C ARG A 140 -34.66 3.24 -17.62
N ILE A 141 -33.46 3.80 -17.70
CA ILE A 141 -33.21 5.05 -18.44
C ILE A 141 -33.46 4.83 -19.93
N ASP A 142 -32.93 3.76 -20.52
CA ASP A 142 -33.13 3.44 -21.95
C ASP A 142 -34.61 3.21 -22.27
N THR A 143 -35.34 2.55 -21.37
CA THR A 143 -36.80 2.35 -21.51
C THR A 143 -37.54 3.69 -21.44
N ALA A 144 -37.20 4.54 -20.48
CA ALA A 144 -37.78 5.88 -20.37
C ALA A 144 -37.45 6.73 -21.61
N MET A 145 -36.24 6.67 -22.14
CA MET A 145 -35.85 7.37 -23.37
C MET A 145 -36.64 6.89 -24.59
N LYS A 146 -36.94 5.59 -24.71
CA LYS A 146 -37.81 5.07 -25.78
C LYS A 146 -39.25 5.55 -25.66
N LEU A 147 -39.73 5.80 -24.44
CA LEU A 147 -41.06 6.38 -24.18
C LEU A 147 -41.11 7.89 -24.42
N VAL A 148 -39.95 8.56 -24.46
CA VAL A 148 -39.78 9.97 -24.86
C VAL A 148 -39.43 10.07 -26.35
N GLN A 149 -39.83 9.08 -27.18
CA GLN A 149 -39.88 9.31 -28.62
C GLN A 149 -40.70 10.60 -28.87
N PRO A 150 -40.20 11.53 -29.69
CA PRO A 150 -40.87 12.79 -29.91
C PRO A 150 -42.28 12.49 -30.42
N LEU A 151 -43.27 13.07 -29.73
CA LEU A 151 -44.63 13.19 -30.22
C LEU A 151 -44.58 13.73 -31.65
N ASP A 152 -45.33 13.07 -32.52
CA ASP A 152 -45.44 13.27 -33.96
C ASP A 152 -45.34 14.75 -34.39
N ASP A 153 -44.42 15.06 -35.31
CA ASP A 153 -44.58 16.16 -36.26
C ASP A 153 -45.49 15.67 -37.42
N ASP A 154 -46.76 15.38 -37.12
CA ASP A 154 -47.81 15.22 -38.13
C ASP A 154 -48.80 16.39 -37.98
N ALA A 155 -48.56 17.53 -38.65
CA ALA A 155 -49.58 18.43 -39.22
C ALA A 155 -48.96 19.74 -39.74
N GLU A 156 -49.56 20.28 -40.80
CA GLU A 156 -49.28 21.57 -41.48
C GLU A 156 -48.19 21.51 -42.56
N HIS A 157 -48.47 21.55 -43.87
CA HIS A 157 -49.10 22.67 -44.58
C HIS A 157 -49.59 22.21 -45.96
N GLN A 158 -50.91 22.27 -46.20
CA GLN A 158 -51.51 22.21 -47.54
C GLN A 158 -51.78 23.67 -47.95
N PRO A 159 -51.13 24.23 -48.99
CA PRO A 159 -51.37 25.63 -49.36
C PRO A 159 -52.69 25.76 -50.15
N PRO A 160 -53.46 26.85 -49.95
CA PRO A 160 -54.73 27.08 -50.62
C PRO A 160 -54.53 27.60 -52.04
N ALA A 161 -55.56 27.41 -52.86
CA ALA A 161 -55.65 27.84 -54.26
C ALA A 161 -55.53 29.37 -54.41
N GLU A 162 -54.54 29.84 -55.18
CA GLU A 162 -54.54 31.18 -55.74
C GLU A 162 -55.20 31.18 -57.12
N GLN A 163 -56.40 31.77 -57.16
CA GLN A 163 -57.02 32.30 -58.37
C GLN A 163 -56.16 33.46 -58.89
N GLN A 164 -55.60 33.33 -60.09
CA GLN A 164 -55.18 34.50 -60.86
C GLN A 164 -55.72 34.41 -62.28
N GLN A 165 -56.88 35.07 -62.43
CA GLN A 165 -57.50 35.42 -63.69
C GLN A 165 -56.96 36.79 -64.12
N ARG A 166 -56.84 36.97 -65.45
CA ARG A 166 -56.36 38.14 -66.25
C ARG A 166 -54.96 37.92 -66.83
N ASP A 167 -54.69 38.13 -68.11
CA ASP A 167 -55.51 38.62 -69.22
C ASP A 167 -54.81 38.22 -70.54
N VAL A 168 -55.62 38.10 -71.59
CA VAL A 168 -55.31 37.84 -73.02
C VAL A 168 -54.51 39.06 -73.57
N PRO A 169 -53.63 39.01 -74.61
CA PRO A 169 -54.00 38.53 -75.95
C PRO A 169 -52.95 37.89 -76.89
N MET A 170 -53.48 36.94 -77.68
CA MET A 170 -53.48 36.84 -79.15
C MET A 170 -52.30 37.46 -79.93
N GLN A 171 -51.63 36.65 -80.76
CA GLN A 171 -51.51 36.92 -82.20
C GLN A 171 -50.89 35.77 -83.01
N VAL A 172 -51.65 35.43 -84.06
CA VAL A 172 -51.36 34.83 -85.40
C VAL A 172 -50.64 33.48 -85.49
#